data_AF-A0A2G5PH51-F1
#
_entry.id   AF-A0A2G5PH51-F1
#
_cell.length_a   1.000
_cell.length_b   1.000
_cell.length_c   1.000
_cell.angle_alpha   90.00
_cell.angle_beta   90.00
_cell.angle_gamma   90.00
#
_symmetry.space_group_name_H-M   'P 1'
#
loop_
_entity.id
_entity.type
_entity.pdbx_description
1 polymer ?
#
loop_
_entity_poly.entity_id
_entity_poly.type
_entity_poly.pdbx_seq_one_letter_code
_entity_poly.pdbx_strand_id
1 'polypeptide(L)'
;MKTRITRLVTGAVAALAAGPAMLLGAGVAHANALTLYPVPHVGGIWVGWDGGSGGTWCTYTSDWYTNRVYQNNIGQGGIFIPGIPLNRTWDIHVNCDNGDSGFLGSYYY
;
A
#
# COMPACT_ATOMS: atom_id res chain seq x y z
N MET A 1 15.88 -41.67 43.97
CA MET A 1 16.32 -42.01 42.59
C MET A 1 15.40 -41.28 41.62
N LYS A 2 15.97 -40.51 40.68
CA LYS A 2 15.29 -39.59 39.75
C LYS A 2 14.53 -40.36 38.65
N THR A 3 13.32 -39.92 38.32
CA THR A 3 12.85 -39.90 36.92
C THR A 3 11.84 -38.78 36.70
N ARG A 4 12.24 -37.72 35.98
CA ARG A 4 11.33 -36.72 35.42
C ARG A 4 10.79 -37.27 34.10
N ILE A 5 9.47 -37.28 33.92
CA ILE A 5 8.85 -37.49 32.62
C ILE A 5 7.93 -36.29 32.36
N THR A 6 8.45 -35.34 31.60
CA THR A 6 7.71 -34.21 31.04
C THR A 6 6.91 -34.72 29.85
N ARG A 7 5.58 -34.76 29.96
CA ARG A 7 4.69 -34.94 28.81
C ARG A 7 3.99 -33.62 28.53
N LEU A 8 4.45 -32.93 27.49
CA LEU A 8 3.65 -31.94 26.76
C LEU A 8 2.47 -32.70 26.15
N VAL A 9 1.25 -32.31 26.49
CA VAL A 9 0.06 -32.67 25.72
C VAL A 9 -0.63 -31.38 25.31
N THR A 10 -0.55 -31.19 24.01
CA THR A 10 -1.26 -30.26 23.13
C THR A 10 -2.76 -30.25 23.43
N GLY A 11 -3.36 -29.07 23.51
CA GLY A 11 -4.80 -28.90 23.59
C GLY A 11 -5.19 -27.48 23.23
N ALA A 12 -5.24 -27.18 21.93
CA ALA A 12 -5.84 -25.95 21.42
C ALA A 12 -7.34 -25.96 21.75
N VAL A 13 -7.78 -25.00 22.56
CA VAL A 13 -9.20 -24.77 22.81
C VAL A 13 -9.71 -23.81 21.73
N ALA A 14 -10.68 -24.31 20.98
CA ALA A 14 -11.38 -23.62 19.91
C ALA A 14 -12.25 -22.46 20.44
N ALA A 15 -12.22 -21.35 19.70
CA ALA A 15 -13.22 -20.28 19.69
C ALA A 15 -13.05 -19.61 18.31
N LEU A 16 -14.05 -19.40 17.45
CA LEU A 16 -15.39 -18.89 17.67
C LEU A 16 -16.35 -19.30 16.53
N ALA A 17 -17.62 -19.20 16.86
CA ALA A 17 -18.84 -19.46 16.11
C ALA A 17 -18.86 -19.05 14.63
N ALA A 18 -19.64 -19.84 13.88
CA ALA A 18 -20.03 -19.66 12.51
C ALA A 18 -20.67 -18.28 12.21
N GLY A 19 -19.97 -17.46 11.44
CA GLY A 19 -20.55 -16.49 10.52
C GLY A 19 -20.35 -16.99 9.09
N PRO A 20 -21.13 -16.51 8.09
CA PRO A 20 -20.97 -16.96 6.71
C PRO A 20 -19.52 -16.74 6.29
N ALA A 21 -18.91 -17.82 5.81
CA ALA A 21 -17.56 -17.85 5.29
C ALA A 21 -17.43 -16.87 4.12
N MET A 22 -17.08 -15.62 4.40
CA MET A 22 -16.43 -14.72 3.45
C MET A 22 -14.93 -14.99 3.55
N LEU A 23 -14.55 -16.24 3.32
CA LEU A 23 -13.17 -16.66 3.12
C LEU A 23 -12.86 -16.61 1.63
N LEU A 24 -13.08 -15.45 1.00
CA LEU A 24 -12.58 -15.19 -0.34
C LEU A 24 -11.21 -14.55 -0.20
N GLY A 25 -10.21 -15.43 -0.11
CA GLY A 25 -8.81 -15.13 -0.37
C GLY A 25 -8.27 -13.87 0.30
N ALA A 26 -7.95 -13.96 1.59
CA ALA A 26 -6.75 -13.27 2.06
C ALA A 26 -5.54 -13.95 1.39
N GLY A 27 -5.39 -13.72 0.08
CA GLY A 27 -4.09 -13.84 -0.54
C GLY A 27 -3.17 -13.01 0.33
N VAL A 28 -2.03 -13.59 0.70
CA VAL A 28 -0.92 -12.88 1.34
C VAL A 28 -0.90 -11.45 0.79
N ALA A 29 -1.27 -10.47 1.62
CA ALA A 29 -1.20 -9.07 1.27
C ALA A 29 0.30 -8.79 1.13
N HIS A 30 0.82 -8.97 -0.08
CA HIS A 30 2.20 -8.67 -0.42
C HIS A 30 2.30 -7.15 -0.51
N ALA A 31 2.20 -6.47 0.63
CA ALA A 31 2.44 -5.04 0.71
C ALA A 31 3.90 -4.78 0.32
N ASN A 32 4.10 -4.16 -0.84
CA ASN A 32 5.40 -3.72 -1.31
C ASN A 32 5.59 -2.22 -1.09
N ALA A 33 6.86 -1.83 -0.93
CA ALA A 33 7.24 -0.44 -1.02
C ALA A 33 7.21 0.00 -2.50
N LEU A 34 6.54 1.11 -2.77
CA LEU A 34 6.49 1.73 -4.09
C LEU A 34 7.59 2.77 -4.21
N THR A 35 8.33 2.72 -5.32
CA THR A 35 9.26 3.79 -5.68
C THR A 35 8.46 4.86 -6.41
N LEU A 36 8.46 6.09 -5.90
CA LEU A 36 7.75 7.22 -6.52
C LEU A 36 8.70 8.06 -7.37
N TYR A 37 8.23 8.52 -8.53
CA TYR A 37 9.00 9.37 -9.44
C TYR A 37 8.10 10.46 -10.03
N PRO A 38 8.08 11.64 -9.39
CA PRO A 38 7.42 12.82 -9.94
C PRO A 38 8.21 13.39 -11.12
N VAL A 39 7.52 13.69 -12.21
CA VAL A 39 8.06 14.32 -13.42
C VAL A 39 7.28 15.61 -13.70
N PRO A 40 7.95 16.79 -13.74
CA PRO A 40 7.32 18.05 -14.11
C PRO A 40 6.76 18.03 -15.53
N HIS A 41 5.56 18.59 -15.72
CA HIS A 41 4.92 18.76 -17.03
C HIS A 41 4.27 20.16 -17.13
N VAL A 42 3.95 20.58 -18.36
CA VAL A 42 3.20 21.83 -18.55
C VAL A 42 1.82 21.68 -17.90
N GLY A 43 1.53 22.54 -16.91
CA GLY A 43 0.25 22.58 -16.20
C GLY A 43 0.14 21.64 -14.99
N GLY A 44 1.17 20.88 -14.64
CA GLY A 44 1.09 19.93 -13.52
C GLY A 44 2.33 19.06 -13.36
N ILE A 45 2.22 18.02 -12.52
CA ILE A 45 3.22 16.96 -12.43
C ILE A 45 2.59 15.62 -12.78
N TRP A 46 3.38 14.73 -13.36
CA TRP A 46 3.04 13.32 -13.45
C TRP A 46 3.76 12.57 -12.33
N VAL A 47 3.02 11.96 -11.41
CA VAL A 47 3.60 11.11 -10.35
C VAL A 47 3.42 9.67 -10.77
N GLY A 48 4.51 9.03 -11.21
CA GLY A 48 4.54 7.60 -11.47
C GLY A 48 5.08 6.80 -10.29
N TRP A 49 4.82 5.49 -10.28
CA TRP A 49 5.45 4.54 -9.37
C TRP A 49 5.60 3.13 -9.94
N ASP A 50 6.52 2.36 -9.34
CA ASP A 50 6.75 0.92 -9.55
C ASP A 50 6.98 0.19 -8.23
N GLY A 51 7.20 -1.12 -8.33
CA GLY A 51 7.54 -2.00 -7.20
C GLY A 51 6.32 -2.68 -6.59
N GLY A 52 5.12 -2.35 -7.05
CA GLY A 52 3.87 -2.90 -6.53
C GLY A 52 3.70 -4.40 -6.77
N SER A 53 2.78 -5.01 -6.03
CA SER A 53 2.58 -6.46 -5.99
C SER A 53 1.51 -6.98 -6.96
N GLY A 54 0.90 -6.11 -7.76
CA GLY A 54 -0.15 -6.48 -8.70
C GLY A 54 -1.18 -5.39 -8.97
N GLY A 55 -2.24 -5.78 -9.67
CA GLY A 55 -3.31 -4.88 -10.11
C GLY A 55 -4.23 -4.51 -8.96
N THR A 56 -4.35 -3.22 -8.66
CA THR A 56 -5.12 -2.72 -7.53
C THR A 56 -5.45 -1.24 -7.69
N TRP A 57 -6.46 -0.76 -6.98
CA TRP A 57 -6.65 0.68 -6.84
C TRP A 57 -5.69 1.24 -5.79
N CYS A 58 -5.20 2.45 -6.07
CA CYS A 58 -4.33 3.23 -5.20
C CYS A 58 -4.91 4.64 -5.03
N THR A 59 -4.69 5.20 -3.85
CA THR A 59 -5.05 6.57 -3.49
C THR A 59 -3.78 7.38 -3.40
N TYR A 60 -3.66 8.37 -4.28
CA TYR A 60 -2.68 9.44 -4.17
C TYR A 60 -3.20 10.47 -3.17
N THR A 61 -2.36 10.90 -2.24
CA THR A 61 -2.68 11.96 -1.28
C THR A 61 -1.52 12.93 -1.14
N SER A 62 -1.86 14.22 -1.12
CA SER A 62 -1.03 15.32 -0.70
C SER A 62 -1.82 16.31 0.17
N ASP A 63 -1.17 17.35 0.67
CA ASP A 63 -1.77 18.37 1.54
C ASP A 63 -2.91 19.18 0.90
N TRP A 64 -3.05 19.15 -0.43
CA TRP A 64 -4.04 19.93 -1.18
C TRP A 64 -4.75 19.14 -2.27
N TYR A 65 -4.34 17.89 -2.55
CA TYR A 65 -4.91 17.07 -3.62
C TYR A 65 -5.03 15.61 -3.20
N THR A 66 -6.15 14.99 -3.55
CA THR A 66 -6.36 13.54 -3.33
C THR A 66 -7.10 12.99 -4.53
N ASN A 67 -6.62 11.88 -5.07
CA ASN A 67 -7.27 11.22 -6.20
C ASN A 67 -6.95 9.72 -6.21
N ARG A 68 -7.82 8.95 -6.87
CA ARG A 68 -7.73 7.50 -6.96
C ARG A 68 -7.37 7.08 -8.38
N VAL A 69 -6.51 6.08 -8.49
CA VAL A 69 -5.88 5.67 -9.74
C VAL A 69 -5.51 4.19 -9.67
N TYR A 70 -5.52 3.51 -10.80
CA TYR A 70 -5.27 2.08 -10.87
C TYR A 70 -3.78 1.79 -11.09
N GLN A 71 -3.21 0.92 -10.25
CA GLN A 71 -1.93 0.27 -10.47
C GLN A 71 -2.17 -1.00 -11.30
N ASN A 72 -1.36 -1.20 -12.33
CA ASN A 72 -1.48 -2.33 -13.25
C ASN A 72 -0.96 -3.64 -12.64
N ASN A 73 -1.14 -4.74 -13.37
CA ASN A 73 -0.81 -6.09 -12.89
C ASN A 73 0.69 -6.34 -12.68
N ILE A 74 1.58 -5.45 -13.13
CA ILE A 74 3.03 -5.53 -12.90
C ILE A 74 3.50 -4.55 -11.82
N GLY A 75 2.57 -3.95 -11.06
CA GLY A 75 2.91 -3.10 -9.93
C GLY A 75 3.30 -1.67 -10.31
N GLN A 76 2.86 -1.19 -11.48
CA GLN A 76 3.14 0.17 -11.95
C GLN A 76 1.87 1.02 -12.03
N GLY A 77 1.98 2.30 -11.73
CA GLY A 77 0.88 3.24 -11.89
C GLY A 77 1.36 4.67 -12.07
N GLY A 78 0.43 5.58 -12.34
CA GLY A 78 0.76 6.99 -12.44
C GLY A 78 -0.46 7.88 -12.60
N ILE A 79 -0.34 9.12 -12.13
CA ILE A 79 -1.41 10.12 -12.17
C ILE A 79 -0.88 11.51 -12.54
N PHE A 80 -1.65 12.26 -13.33
CA PHE A 80 -1.42 13.68 -13.55
C PHE A 80 -2.10 14.49 -12.46
N ILE A 81 -1.35 15.41 -11.87
CA ILE A 81 -1.81 16.30 -10.81
C ILE A 81 -1.74 17.73 -11.32
N PRO A 82 -2.89 18.32 -11.70
CA PRO A 82 -2.95 19.72 -12.13
C PRO A 82 -2.94 20.68 -10.94
N GLY A 83 -2.56 21.94 -11.16
CA GLY A 83 -2.75 22.99 -10.15
C GLY A 83 -1.82 22.90 -8.94
N ILE A 84 -0.66 22.29 -9.11
CA ILE A 84 0.41 22.19 -8.11
C ILE A 84 0.79 23.55 -7.51
N PRO A 85 0.79 23.67 -6.17
CA PRO A 85 1.38 24.81 -5.47
C PRO A 85 2.86 24.95 -5.82
N LEU A 86 3.27 26.17 -6.17
CA LEU A 86 4.65 26.50 -6.52
C LEU A 86 5.40 27.10 -5.32
N ASN A 87 6.72 26.97 -5.35
CA ASN A 87 7.67 27.51 -4.39
C ASN A 87 7.47 27.01 -2.95
N ARG A 88 7.10 25.73 -2.79
CA ARG A 88 6.97 25.13 -1.46
C ARG A 88 7.26 23.63 -1.49
N THR A 89 7.64 23.11 -0.33
CA THR A 89 7.70 21.66 -0.12
C THR A 89 6.33 21.10 0.21
N TRP A 90 6.14 19.86 -0.19
CA TRP A 90 4.97 19.06 0.12
C TRP A 90 5.29 17.58 0.07
N ASP A 91 4.42 16.79 0.67
CA ASP A 91 4.60 15.35 0.80
C ASP A 91 3.67 14.63 -0.17
N ILE A 92 4.18 13.53 -0.74
CA ILE A 92 3.45 12.67 -1.66
C ILE A 92 3.29 11.30 -1.02
N HIS A 93 2.04 10.86 -0.89
CA HIS A 93 1.69 9.52 -0.44
C HIS A 93 0.91 8.77 -1.52
N VAL A 94 1.25 7.50 -1.72
CA VAL A 94 0.44 6.56 -2.51
C VAL A 94 0.16 5.35 -1.62
N ASN A 95 -1.12 5.02 -1.44
CA ASN A 95 -1.55 3.87 -0.66
C ASN A 95 -2.54 3.03 -1.48
N CYS A 96 -2.26 1.74 -1.64
CA CYS A 96 -3.05 0.83 -2.44
C CYS A 96 -3.88 -0.14 -1.60
N ASP A 97 -5.00 -0.61 -2.14
CA ASP A 97 -5.94 -1.50 -1.44
C ASP A 97 -5.31 -2.87 -1.09
N ASN A 98 -4.26 -3.29 -1.81
CA ASN A 98 -3.47 -4.48 -1.52
C ASN A 98 -2.37 -4.29 -0.46
N GLY A 99 -2.24 -3.07 0.09
CA GLY A 99 -1.23 -2.71 1.09
C GLY A 99 0.05 -2.11 0.52
N ASP A 100 0.22 -2.04 -0.80
CA ASP A 100 1.37 -1.34 -1.40
C ASP A 100 1.36 0.13 -0.99
N SER A 101 2.54 0.68 -0.71
CA SER A 101 2.64 2.10 -0.37
C SER A 101 3.96 2.73 -0.75
N GLY A 102 3.90 3.99 -1.17
CA GLY A 102 5.05 4.82 -1.47
C GLY A 102 4.93 6.16 -0.78
N PHE A 103 6.07 6.71 -0.38
CA PHE A 103 6.18 8.01 0.23
C PHE A 103 7.37 8.76 -0.34
N LEU A 104 7.13 10.01 -0.75
CA LEU A 104 8.17 10.96 -1.08
C LEU A 104 7.94 12.21 -0.25
N GLY A 105 8.77 12.38 0.77
CA GLY A 105 8.71 13.54 1.66
C GLY A 105 9.47 14.73 1.11
N SER A 106 9.00 15.93 1.43
CA SER A 106 9.68 17.20 1.14
C SER A 106 9.98 17.43 -0.35
N TYR A 107 9.10 16.95 -1.24
CA TYR A 107 9.19 17.26 -2.65
C TYR A 107 8.98 18.76 -2.86
N TYR A 108 9.96 19.44 -3.47
CA TYR A 108 9.90 20.87 -3.76
C TYR A 108 9.52 21.08 -5.22
N TYR A 109 8.54 21.95 -5.45
CA TYR A 109 8.09 22.38 -6.77
C TYR A 109 7.79 23.88 -6.76
#